data_AF-A0A454APL3-F1
#
_entry.id   AF-A0A454APL3-F1
#
_cell.length_a   1.000
_cell.length_b   1.000
_cell.length_c   1.000
_cell.angle_alpha   90.00
_cell.angle_beta   90.00
_cell.angle_gamma   90.00
#
_symmetry.space_group_name_H-M   'P 1'
#
loop_
_entity.id
_entity.type
_entity.pdbx_description
1 polymer ?
#
loop_
_entity_poly.entity_id
_entity_poly.type
_entity_poly.pdbx_seq_one_letter_code
_entity_poly.pdbx_strand_id
1 'polypeptide(L)'
;MMNSKMIKHKFLVSLGLISTPVLSLTVLSSTGCNNKNSTTDDNYLIPEKSFYEKSNYYDSLEGLNGNKLYSELIKIQHNHLSGIKSYRYLKTIYKDAFKDLYYEKDGSLLDIYSENPIGKDPYNYSFNDSGSSAKSEGLGFNREHLVPQSWFKKEKLARQDAHHVWPTDILVNNKRDNYPFGKVTNAIFTSKNGTKIDSYLAEPIDEFKGDIARAHLYFAITHASRYKMHSKGNDVFKFLDNKPLVNKYFDTYTKWAKKDQINLFDIVRNNEIAKHQNGLRNPFSDYPELIDLIINPGNKVFVNKGILKSNIAV
;
A
#
# COMPACT_ATOMS: atom_id res chain seq x y z
N MET A 1 -21.73 -22.15 -76.87
CA MET A 1 -20.98 -22.51 -75.65
C MET A 1 -21.80 -22.06 -74.44
N MET A 2 -22.07 -23.01 -73.54
CA MET A 2 -22.79 -22.93 -72.26
C MET A 2 -24.30 -22.60 -72.26
N ASN A 3 -25.08 -23.69 -72.31
CA ASN A 3 -26.45 -23.80 -71.81
C ASN A 3 -26.48 -23.72 -70.27
N SER A 4 -27.38 -22.91 -69.71
CA SER A 4 -27.77 -22.97 -68.29
C SER A 4 -29.02 -23.83 -68.14
N LYS A 5 -28.88 -25.00 -67.50
CA LYS A 5 -29.97 -25.92 -67.15
C LYS A 5 -30.22 -25.83 -65.64
N MET A 6 -31.48 -25.57 -65.26
CA MET A 6 -31.97 -25.69 -63.89
C MET A 6 -31.80 -27.12 -63.36
N ILE A 7 -31.36 -27.26 -62.11
CA ILE A 7 -31.64 -28.45 -61.28
C ILE A 7 -32.06 -27.98 -59.89
N LYS A 8 -33.32 -28.24 -59.54
CA LYS A 8 -33.87 -28.18 -58.16
C LYS A 8 -33.31 -29.36 -57.37
N HIS A 9 -32.74 -29.13 -56.20
CA HIS A 9 -32.59 -30.16 -55.16
C HIS A 9 -33.18 -29.66 -53.84
N LYS A 10 -34.20 -30.39 -53.39
CA LYS A 10 -34.74 -30.36 -52.03
C LYS A 10 -33.67 -30.91 -51.09
N PHE A 11 -33.41 -30.22 -49.98
CA PHE A 11 -32.88 -30.87 -48.78
C PHE A 11 -33.75 -30.45 -47.59
N LEU A 12 -34.42 -31.45 -47.01
CA LEU A 12 -35.05 -31.35 -45.69
C LEU A 12 -33.95 -31.12 -44.66
N VAL A 13 -34.09 -30.11 -43.80
CA VAL A 13 -33.36 -30.04 -42.54
C VAL A 13 -34.36 -30.17 -41.41
N SER A 14 -34.24 -31.30 -40.71
CA SER A 14 -34.94 -31.64 -39.48
C SER A 14 -34.61 -30.61 -38.38
N LEU A 15 -35.62 -29.94 -37.82
CA LEU A 15 -35.48 -29.20 -36.56
C LEU A 15 -35.36 -30.20 -35.41
N GLY A 16 -34.12 -30.47 -34.97
CA GLY A 16 -33.86 -31.08 -33.68
C GLY A 16 -33.91 -30.02 -32.59
N LEU A 17 -34.91 -30.09 -31.71
CA LEU A 17 -34.89 -29.38 -30.43
C LEU A 17 -33.77 -29.96 -29.57
N ILE A 18 -32.71 -29.18 -29.34
CA ILE A 18 -31.72 -29.47 -28.31
C ILE A 18 -32.14 -28.70 -27.06
N SER A 19 -32.77 -29.40 -26.11
CA SER A 19 -32.97 -28.89 -24.75
C SER A 19 -31.62 -28.85 -24.04
N THR A 20 -31.14 -27.67 -23.68
CA THR A 20 -30.02 -27.53 -22.75
C THR A 20 -30.53 -27.82 -21.33
N PRO A 21 -29.84 -28.64 -20.52
CA PRO A 21 -30.24 -28.85 -19.14
C PRO A 21 -29.84 -27.63 -18.32
N VAL A 22 -30.81 -27.04 -17.63
CA VAL A 22 -30.58 -26.06 -16.58
C VAL A 22 -29.90 -26.79 -15.43
N LEU A 23 -28.61 -26.55 -15.23
CA LEU A 23 -27.89 -27.02 -14.06
C LEU A 23 -28.38 -26.22 -12.86
N SER A 24 -29.37 -26.77 -12.15
CA SER A 24 -29.86 -26.21 -10.89
C SER A 24 -28.81 -26.50 -9.81
N LEU A 25 -28.02 -25.47 -9.47
CA LEU A 25 -27.05 -25.56 -8.39
C LEU A 25 -27.80 -25.45 -7.05
N THR A 26 -28.22 -26.60 -6.51
CA THR A 26 -28.69 -26.71 -5.12
C THR A 26 -27.51 -26.44 -4.19
N VAL A 27 -27.52 -25.28 -3.53
CA VAL A 27 -26.62 -24.97 -2.41
C VAL A 27 -27.03 -25.85 -1.23
N LEU A 28 -26.26 -26.91 -0.98
CA LEU A 28 -26.33 -27.68 0.25
C LEU A 28 -25.75 -26.82 1.38
N SER A 29 -26.62 -26.45 2.32
CA SER A 29 -26.23 -25.82 3.57
C SER A 29 -25.44 -26.80 4.43
N SER A 30 -24.13 -26.62 4.51
CA SER A 30 -23.33 -27.21 5.58
C SER A 30 -23.37 -26.28 6.79
N THR A 31 -24.18 -26.64 7.78
CA THR A 31 -24.08 -26.12 9.14
C THR A 31 -22.76 -26.57 9.78
N GLY A 32 -21.99 -25.62 10.31
CA GLY A 32 -21.06 -25.86 11.43
C GLY A 32 -19.58 -25.65 11.15
N CYS A 33 -19.09 -24.41 11.31
CA CYS A 33 -18.19 -24.07 12.41
C CYS A 33 -18.09 -22.53 12.54
N ASN A 34 -18.56 -22.01 13.68
CA ASN A 34 -18.49 -20.61 14.04
C ASN A 34 -17.04 -20.12 14.08
N ASN A 35 -16.74 -19.08 13.30
CA ASN A 35 -15.84 -18.02 13.74
C ASN A 35 -16.55 -16.69 13.52
N LYS A 36 -17.23 -16.23 14.57
CA LYS A 36 -17.70 -14.85 14.69
C LYS A 36 -16.47 -13.95 14.79
N ASN A 37 -16.16 -13.25 13.71
CA ASN A 37 -15.47 -11.96 13.72
C ASN A 37 -16.08 -11.11 12.61
N SER A 38 -17.35 -10.72 12.79
CA SER A 38 -18.02 -9.74 11.94
C SER A 38 -18.52 -8.61 12.84
N THR A 39 -17.59 -7.72 13.14
CA THR A 39 -17.87 -6.31 13.46
C THR A 39 -16.71 -5.50 12.89
N THR A 40 -16.61 -5.44 11.57
CA THR A 40 -15.76 -4.48 10.88
C THR A 40 -16.66 -3.69 9.97
N ASP A 41 -16.65 -2.37 10.16
CA ASP A 41 -17.16 -1.37 9.22
C ASP A 41 -17.11 -1.88 7.79
N ASP A 42 -18.26 -1.90 7.10
CA ASP A 42 -18.51 -2.59 5.82
C ASP A 42 -17.59 -2.18 4.64
N ASN A 43 -16.62 -1.29 4.86
CA ASN A 43 -15.74 -0.72 3.83
C ASN A 43 -14.26 -1.13 3.91
N TYR A 44 -13.83 -1.82 4.97
CA TYR A 44 -12.41 -2.17 5.17
C TYR A 44 -12.23 -3.69 5.30
N LEU A 45 -11.78 -4.31 4.21
CA LEU A 45 -11.46 -5.74 4.18
C LEU A 45 -9.97 -5.94 4.49
N ILE A 46 -9.68 -7.03 5.19
CA ILE A 46 -8.32 -7.56 5.31
C ILE A 46 -8.18 -8.75 4.36
N PRO A 47 -7.01 -8.99 3.76
CA PRO A 47 -6.84 -10.02 2.75
C PRO A 47 -6.94 -11.42 3.36
N GLU A 48 -7.28 -12.41 2.53
CA GLU A 48 -7.18 -13.81 2.94
C GLU A 48 -5.76 -14.14 3.45
N LYS A 49 -5.65 -15.11 4.36
CA LYS A 49 -4.39 -15.47 5.07
C LYS A 49 -3.86 -14.40 6.03
N SER A 50 -4.62 -13.36 6.31
CA SER A 50 -4.35 -12.43 7.41
C SER A 50 -5.22 -12.72 8.64
N PHE A 51 -4.72 -12.34 9.82
CA PHE A 51 -5.42 -12.44 11.08
C PHE A 51 -4.84 -11.44 12.08
N TYR A 52 -5.62 -11.06 13.08
CA TYR A 52 -5.09 -10.28 14.20
C TYR A 52 -4.53 -11.22 15.27
N GLU A 53 -3.28 -10.97 15.66
CA GLU A 53 -2.61 -11.63 16.78
C GLU A 53 -2.72 -10.76 18.03
N LYS A 54 -3.14 -11.36 19.15
CA LYS A 54 -3.28 -10.63 20.42
C LYS A 54 -1.94 -10.01 20.83
N SER A 55 -1.96 -8.71 21.10
CA SER A 55 -0.79 -7.94 21.49
C SER A 55 -1.23 -6.75 22.34
N ASN A 56 -0.35 -6.31 23.25
CA ASN A 56 -0.56 -5.12 24.07
C ASN A 56 -0.14 -3.81 23.38
N TYR A 57 0.38 -3.89 22.16
CA TYR A 57 0.95 -2.73 21.45
C TYR A 57 -0.02 -1.55 21.31
N TYR A 58 -1.32 -1.83 21.15
CA TYR A 58 -2.37 -0.82 20.98
C TYR A 58 -3.32 -0.71 22.18
N ASP A 59 -2.98 -1.27 23.34
CA ASP A 59 -3.87 -1.31 24.51
C ASP A 59 -4.35 0.08 24.95
N SER A 60 -3.48 1.09 24.89
CA SER A 60 -3.85 2.46 25.31
C SER A 60 -4.81 3.16 24.35
N LEU A 61 -5.06 2.59 23.16
CA LEU A 61 -5.99 3.16 22.19
C LEU A 61 -7.43 2.70 22.40
N GLU A 62 -7.68 1.65 23.19
CA GLU A 62 -9.00 1.06 23.40
C GLU A 62 -10.03 2.11 23.81
N GLY A 63 -11.16 2.15 23.11
CA GLY A 63 -12.25 3.08 23.38
C GLY A 63 -11.98 4.54 23.01
N LEU A 64 -10.81 4.87 22.45
CA LEU A 64 -10.48 6.23 22.02
C LEU A 64 -10.96 6.51 20.59
N ASN A 65 -11.24 7.77 20.29
CA ASN A 65 -11.46 8.27 18.93
C ASN A 65 -10.99 9.73 18.80
N GLY A 66 -11.04 10.23 17.56
CA GLY A 66 -10.73 11.61 17.20
C GLY A 66 -9.39 12.08 17.75
N ASN A 67 -9.38 13.25 18.38
CA ASN A 67 -8.16 13.86 18.89
C ASN A 67 -7.49 13.05 20.01
N LYS A 68 -8.27 12.35 20.85
CA LYS A 68 -7.71 11.51 21.92
C LYS A 68 -6.95 10.33 21.33
N LEU A 69 -7.56 9.63 20.37
CA LEU A 69 -6.92 8.53 19.63
C LEU A 69 -5.66 9.01 18.90
N TYR A 70 -5.76 10.14 18.19
CA TYR A 70 -4.62 10.71 17.45
C TYR A 70 -3.44 11.03 18.36
N SER A 71 -3.71 11.65 19.52
CA SER A 71 -2.68 12.04 20.48
C SER A 71 -2.01 10.82 21.11
N GLU A 72 -2.78 9.78 21.41
CA GLU A 72 -2.26 8.54 21.99
C GLU A 72 -1.45 7.72 20.96
N LEU A 73 -1.88 7.68 19.70
CA LEU A 73 -1.11 7.11 18.58
C LEU A 73 0.28 7.75 18.47
N ILE A 74 0.36 9.08 18.55
CA ILE A 74 1.65 9.80 18.53
C ILE A 74 2.56 9.31 19.66
N LYS A 75 2.04 9.15 20.89
CA LYS A 75 2.84 8.66 22.02
C LYS A 75 3.36 7.24 21.77
N ILE A 76 2.52 6.33 21.29
CA ILE A 76 2.93 4.96 20.93
C ILE A 76 4.07 5.01 19.91
N GLN A 77 3.92 5.80 18.84
CA GLN A 77 4.95 5.93 17.81
C GLN A 77 6.26 6.46 18.38
N HIS A 78 6.20 7.52 19.20
CA HIS A 78 7.38 8.16 19.77
C HIS A 78 8.15 7.25 20.73
N ASN A 79 7.45 6.38 21.47
CA ASN A 79 8.07 5.40 22.37
C ASN A 79 8.91 4.33 21.63
N HIS A 80 8.66 4.10 20.34
CA HIS A 80 9.36 3.09 19.54
C HIS A 80 10.46 3.67 18.64
N LEU A 81 10.64 4.99 18.59
CA LEU A 81 11.59 5.65 17.68
C LEU A 81 13.06 5.26 17.92
N SER A 82 13.43 4.91 19.15
CA SER A 82 14.77 4.42 19.48
C SER A 82 15.12 3.10 18.78
N GLY A 83 14.10 2.39 18.26
CA GLY A 83 14.24 1.18 17.47
C GLY A 83 14.78 1.38 16.06
N ILE A 84 14.66 2.60 15.51
CA ILE A 84 15.08 2.91 14.14
C ILE A 84 16.59 2.67 14.01
N LYS A 85 16.95 1.83 13.02
CA LYS A 85 18.34 1.40 12.79
C LYS A 85 19.07 2.38 11.87
N SER A 86 20.34 2.08 11.60
CA SER A 86 21.17 2.94 10.75
C SER A 86 20.67 2.99 9.29
N TYR A 87 20.94 4.09 8.58
CA TYR A 87 20.60 4.24 7.15
C TYR A 87 21.17 3.12 6.25
N ARG A 88 22.29 2.51 6.66
CA ARG A 88 22.89 1.36 5.95
C ARG A 88 22.11 0.08 6.21
N TYR A 89 21.53 -0.07 7.40
CA TYR A 89 20.78 -1.25 7.82
C TYR A 89 19.45 -1.43 7.06
N LEU A 90 18.93 -0.37 6.42
CA LEU A 90 17.78 -0.47 5.50
C LEU A 90 17.93 -1.61 4.48
N LYS A 91 19.13 -1.82 3.93
CA LYS A 91 19.38 -2.91 2.97
C LYS A 91 19.19 -4.31 3.58
N THR A 92 19.40 -4.46 4.88
CA THR A 92 19.10 -5.69 5.60
C THR A 92 17.59 -5.86 5.73
N ILE A 93 16.88 -4.80 6.12
CA ILE A 93 15.42 -4.81 6.25
C ILE A 93 14.74 -5.19 4.92
N TYR A 94 15.25 -4.70 3.79
CA TYR A 94 14.66 -4.97 2.47
C TYR A 94 14.61 -6.46 2.13
N LYS A 95 15.60 -7.24 2.54
CA LYS A 95 15.66 -8.70 2.28
C LYS A 95 14.48 -9.47 2.85
N ASP A 96 13.86 -8.92 3.89
CA ASP A 96 12.71 -9.54 4.55
C ASP A 96 11.42 -8.77 4.21
N ALA A 97 11.43 -7.44 4.29
CA ALA A 97 10.23 -6.61 4.17
C ALA A 97 9.82 -6.27 2.72
N PHE A 98 10.72 -6.42 1.75
CA PHE A 98 10.51 -6.07 0.34
C PHE A 98 10.90 -7.21 -0.59
N LYS A 99 10.63 -8.45 -0.17
CA LYS A 99 10.73 -9.63 -1.01
C LYS A 99 9.40 -9.84 -1.72
N ASP A 100 9.41 -10.02 -3.04
CA ASP A 100 8.19 -10.35 -3.76
C ASP A 100 7.78 -11.79 -3.47
N LEU A 101 6.70 -11.90 -2.69
CA LEU A 101 6.03 -13.14 -2.28
C LEU A 101 4.56 -13.14 -2.73
N TYR A 102 4.15 -12.16 -3.53
CA TYR A 102 2.73 -11.85 -3.75
C TYR A 102 2.36 -11.93 -5.22
N TYR A 103 3.16 -11.29 -6.08
CA TYR A 103 2.88 -11.18 -7.50
C TYR A 103 3.48 -12.38 -8.24
N GLU A 104 4.68 -12.27 -8.81
CA GLU A 104 5.38 -13.39 -9.43
C GLU A 104 5.89 -14.42 -8.42
N LYS A 105 6.09 -14.01 -7.15
CA LYS A 105 6.58 -14.89 -6.06
C LYS A 105 7.95 -15.49 -6.37
N ASP A 106 8.77 -14.73 -7.07
CA ASP A 106 10.10 -15.15 -7.50
C ASP A 106 11.19 -14.84 -6.45
N GLY A 107 10.83 -14.17 -5.35
CA GLY A 107 11.75 -13.77 -4.29
C GLY A 107 12.68 -12.63 -4.67
N SER A 108 12.41 -11.94 -5.78
CA SER A 108 13.10 -10.70 -6.15
C SER A 108 12.76 -9.57 -5.17
N LEU A 109 13.47 -8.45 -5.30
CA LEU A 109 13.16 -7.23 -4.58
C LEU A 109 11.89 -6.62 -5.18
N LEU A 110 10.85 -6.49 -4.36
CA LEU A 110 9.61 -5.81 -4.73
C LEU A 110 9.85 -4.30 -4.82
N ASP A 111 9.87 -3.80 -6.05
CA ASP A 111 9.97 -2.39 -6.41
C ASP A 111 8.63 -1.92 -7.00
N ILE A 112 7.99 -0.96 -6.34
CA ILE A 112 6.69 -0.43 -6.74
C ILE A 112 6.67 0.23 -8.14
N TYR A 113 7.84 0.48 -8.73
CA TYR A 113 7.97 1.07 -10.08
C TYR A 113 8.33 0.06 -11.18
N SER A 114 8.72 -1.18 -10.83
CA SER A 114 8.74 -2.29 -11.78
C SER A 114 7.42 -3.05 -11.77
N GLU A 115 6.84 -3.23 -10.58
CA GLU A 115 5.78 -4.19 -10.35
C GLU A 115 4.59 -4.04 -11.32
N ASN A 116 4.19 -5.16 -11.93
CA ASN A 116 3.04 -5.30 -12.83
C ASN A 116 2.03 -6.33 -12.28
N PRO A 117 1.01 -5.89 -11.52
CA PRO A 117 0.14 -6.78 -10.74
C PRO A 117 -0.68 -7.81 -11.55
N ILE A 118 -0.79 -7.61 -12.86
CA ILE A 118 -1.59 -8.45 -13.77
C ILE A 118 -0.74 -9.19 -14.81
N GLY A 119 0.59 -9.12 -14.72
CA GLY A 119 1.47 -9.62 -15.75
C GLY A 119 2.85 -9.94 -15.21
N LYS A 120 3.82 -9.92 -16.12
CA LYS A 120 5.23 -10.01 -15.76
C LYS A 120 5.79 -8.60 -15.60
N ASP A 121 6.65 -8.43 -14.62
CA ASP A 121 7.48 -7.25 -14.47
C ASP A 121 8.35 -6.94 -15.71
N PRO A 122 8.52 -5.64 -16.03
CA PRO A 122 9.40 -5.19 -17.11
C PRO A 122 10.89 -5.41 -16.77
N TYR A 123 11.23 -5.53 -15.49
CA TYR A 123 12.58 -5.81 -14.95
C TYR A 123 12.47 -6.15 -13.47
N ASN A 124 13.36 -7.02 -12.96
CA ASN A 124 13.39 -7.43 -11.54
C ASN A 124 14.78 -7.18 -10.98
N TYR A 125 14.88 -7.03 -9.65
CA TYR A 125 16.15 -6.81 -8.96
C TYR A 125 16.45 -7.90 -7.95
N SER A 126 17.71 -8.28 -7.85
CA SER A 126 18.24 -8.92 -6.65
C SER A 126 18.54 -7.86 -5.58
N PHE A 127 18.61 -8.27 -4.32
CA PHE A 127 18.98 -7.38 -3.21
C PHE A 127 20.41 -6.81 -3.29
N ASN A 128 21.22 -7.27 -4.25
CA ASN A 128 22.58 -6.78 -4.49
C ASN A 128 22.65 -5.72 -5.59
N ASP A 129 21.58 -5.50 -6.37
CA ASP A 129 21.53 -4.57 -7.51
C ASP A 129 21.33 -3.10 -7.08
N SER A 130 21.82 -2.75 -5.90
CA SER A 130 21.72 -1.40 -5.37
C SER A 130 22.71 -0.45 -6.04
N GLY A 131 22.26 0.72 -6.45
CA GLY A 131 23.09 1.73 -7.11
C GLY A 131 22.87 3.16 -6.60
N SER A 132 23.46 4.12 -7.31
CA SER A 132 23.31 5.56 -7.02
C SER A 132 22.79 6.36 -8.21
N SER A 133 22.99 5.89 -9.44
CA SER A 133 22.52 6.53 -10.67
C SER A 133 22.19 5.47 -11.72
N ALA A 134 21.25 5.81 -12.62
CA ALA A 134 20.83 4.97 -13.73
C ALA A 134 20.40 5.87 -14.90
N LYS A 135 20.70 5.42 -16.13
CA LYS A 135 20.32 6.14 -17.38
C LYS A 135 19.03 5.59 -18.00
N SER A 136 18.61 4.41 -17.59
CA SER A 136 17.38 3.74 -17.99
C SER A 136 16.81 2.97 -16.79
N GLU A 137 15.50 2.73 -16.80
CA GLU A 137 14.86 1.81 -15.86
C GLU A 137 15.44 0.40 -15.99
N GLY A 138 15.51 -0.34 -14.89
CA GLY A 138 16.03 -1.71 -14.85
C GLY A 138 17.54 -1.82 -14.61
N LEU A 139 18.23 -0.72 -14.26
CA LEU A 139 19.68 -0.72 -14.00
C LEU A 139 20.07 -0.72 -12.52
N GLY A 140 19.08 -0.82 -11.63
CA GLY A 140 19.28 -0.98 -10.20
C GLY A 140 18.28 -0.18 -9.39
N PHE A 141 18.25 -0.47 -8.10
CA PHE A 141 17.41 0.23 -7.13
C PHE A 141 18.24 1.13 -6.22
N ASN A 142 17.62 2.17 -5.66
CA ASN A 142 18.17 2.92 -4.54
C ASN A 142 17.11 3.10 -3.45
N ARG A 143 17.41 3.94 -2.47
CA ARG A 143 16.50 4.24 -1.36
C ARG A 143 15.70 5.48 -1.72
N GLU A 144 14.41 5.31 -1.97
CA GLU A 144 13.47 6.40 -2.10
C GLU A 144 12.89 6.78 -0.75
N HIS A 145 12.92 8.07 -0.44
CA HIS A 145 12.14 8.62 0.66
C HIS A 145 10.78 9.03 0.11
N LEU A 146 9.74 8.23 0.37
CA LEU A 146 8.37 8.52 -0.08
C LEU A 146 7.91 9.91 0.39
N VAL A 147 8.35 10.31 1.58
CA VAL A 147 8.36 11.71 2.01
C VAL A 147 9.75 12.30 1.75
N PRO A 148 9.93 13.26 0.82
CA PRO A 148 11.27 13.72 0.44
C PRO A 148 12.10 14.29 1.59
N GLN A 149 13.39 13.96 1.63
CA GLN A 149 14.31 14.39 2.70
C GLN A 149 14.43 15.90 2.87
N SER A 150 14.25 16.67 1.78
CA SER A 150 14.26 18.13 1.80
C SER A 150 13.13 18.70 2.66
N TRP A 151 12.02 17.96 2.80
CA TRP A 151 10.84 18.42 3.53
C TRP A 151 11.00 18.35 5.05
N PHE A 152 11.96 17.59 5.55
CA PHE A 152 12.24 17.44 6.99
C PHE A 152 13.70 17.71 7.33
N LYS A 153 14.42 18.45 6.48
CA LYS A 153 15.84 18.81 6.67
C LYS A 153 16.74 17.61 7.02
N LYS A 154 16.46 16.44 6.45
CA LYS A 154 17.24 15.21 6.68
C LYS A 154 17.35 14.84 8.16
N GLU A 155 16.32 15.13 8.97
CA GLU A 155 16.23 14.63 10.36
C GLU A 155 16.61 13.15 10.41
N LYS A 156 17.47 12.80 11.36
CA LYS A 156 18.24 11.57 11.36
C LYS A 156 17.32 10.35 11.43
N LEU A 157 16.35 10.33 12.35
CA LEU A 157 15.47 9.18 12.54
C LEU A 157 14.52 9.05 11.36
N ALA A 158 13.90 10.16 10.93
CA ALA A 158 13.06 10.16 9.75
C ALA A 158 13.81 9.65 8.53
N ARG A 159 15.05 10.09 8.26
CA ARG A 159 15.83 9.62 7.09
C ARG A 159 16.06 8.09 7.06
N GLN A 160 15.92 7.40 8.18
CA GLN A 160 16.36 6.00 8.35
C GLN A 160 15.22 5.02 8.56
N ASP A 161 13.98 5.48 8.52
CA ASP A 161 12.82 4.68 8.87
C ASP A 161 12.22 3.93 7.67
N ALA A 162 12.34 2.60 7.66
CA ALA A 162 11.90 1.74 6.55
C ALA A 162 10.40 1.84 6.23
N HIS A 163 9.57 2.36 7.13
CA HIS A 163 8.14 2.55 6.85
C HIS A 163 7.85 3.52 5.71
N HIS A 164 8.79 4.39 5.35
CA HIS A 164 8.68 5.32 4.21
C HIS A 164 9.98 5.44 3.38
N VAL A 165 11.05 4.72 3.74
CA VAL A 165 12.28 4.63 2.91
C VAL A 165 12.32 3.30 2.20
N TRP A 166 11.85 3.26 0.96
CA TRP A 166 11.63 2.03 0.22
C TRP A 166 12.71 1.83 -0.85
N PRO A 167 12.99 0.56 -1.23
CA PRO A 167 13.87 0.29 -2.35
C PRO A 167 13.08 0.44 -3.67
N THR A 168 13.49 1.37 -4.54
CA THR A 168 12.80 1.61 -5.83
C THR A 168 13.78 1.87 -6.98
N ASP A 169 13.31 1.72 -8.23
CA ASP A 169 14.09 1.98 -9.45
C ASP A 169 14.76 3.36 -9.39
N ILE A 170 16.07 3.37 -9.66
CA ILE A 170 16.87 4.59 -9.53
C ILE A 170 16.39 5.70 -10.47
N LEU A 171 16.03 5.37 -11.72
CA LEU A 171 15.61 6.38 -12.68
C LEU A 171 14.24 6.93 -12.30
N VAL A 172 13.28 6.08 -11.95
CA VAL A 172 11.93 6.54 -11.58
C VAL A 172 11.97 7.38 -10.30
N ASN A 173 12.72 6.96 -9.28
CA ASN A 173 12.94 7.76 -8.07
C ASN A 173 13.60 9.12 -8.40
N ASN A 174 14.61 9.15 -9.27
CA ASN A 174 15.23 10.41 -9.70
C ASN A 174 14.24 11.31 -10.45
N LYS A 175 13.36 10.73 -11.29
CA LYS A 175 12.32 11.48 -12.01
C LYS A 175 11.24 12.02 -11.07
N ARG A 176 10.90 11.26 -10.03
CA ARG A 176 9.91 11.64 -9.02
C ARG A 176 10.37 12.87 -8.20
N ASP A 177 11.68 13.06 -8.06
CA ASP A 177 12.32 14.20 -7.38
C ASP A 177 11.69 14.37 -5.97
N ASN A 178 11.30 15.59 -5.63
CA ASN A 178 10.66 15.95 -4.38
C ASN A 178 9.17 16.23 -4.57
N TYR A 179 8.57 15.73 -5.66
CA TYR A 179 7.17 15.96 -5.94
C TYR A 179 6.28 15.16 -4.98
N PRO A 180 5.22 15.79 -4.42
CA PRO A 180 4.19 15.07 -3.71
C PRO A 180 3.51 14.05 -4.61
N PHE A 181 2.95 13.00 -4.00
CA PHE A 181 2.10 12.08 -4.73
C PHE A 181 0.71 12.66 -4.92
N GLY A 182 0.12 12.45 -6.10
CA GLY A 182 -1.21 12.93 -6.44
C GLY A 182 -1.62 12.50 -7.84
N LYS A 183 -2.85 12.82 -8.24
CA LYS A 183 -3.35 12.49 -9.58
C LYS A 183 -2.68 13.36 -10.65
N VAL A 184 -2.04 12.73 -11.63
CA VAL A 184 -1.34 13.37 -12.74
C VAL A 184 -2.25 13.37 -13.97
N THR A 185 -2.54 14.56 -14.49
CA THR A 185 -3.38 14.71 -15.70
C THR A 185 -2.55 14.60 -16.97
N ASN A 186 -1.37 15.23 -17.01
CA ASN A 186 -0.51 15.32 -18.19
C ASN A 186 0.93 14.91 -17.82
N ALA A 187 1.23 13.63 -17.99
CA ALA A 187 2.54 13.08 -17.66
C ALA A 187 3.63 13.57 -18.64
N ILE A 188 4.77 14.00 -18.10
CA ILE A 188 5.99 14.29 -18.87
C ILE A 188 6.89 13.06 -18.91
N PHE A 189 6.78 12.20 -17.89
CA PHE A 189 7.43 10.90 -17.84
C PHE A 189 6.41 9.85 -17.42
N THR A 190 6.45 8.68 -18.04
CA THR A 190 5.71 7.49 -17.62
C THR A 190 6.70 6.35 -17.55
N SER A 191 6.83 5.74 -16.37
CA SER A 191 7.68 4.56 -16.17
C SER A 191 7.13 3.34 -16.93
N LYS A 192 7.92 2.28 -17.05
CA LYS A 192 7.49 1.04 -17.72
C LYS A 192 6.29 0.39 -17.06
N ASN A 193 6.12 0.50 -15.74
CA ASN A 193 4.94 -0.04 -15.06
C ASN A 193 3.71 0.89 -15.12
N GLY A 194 3.88 2.14 -15.58
CA GLY A 194 2.78 3.08 -15.76
C GLY A 194 2.69 4.18 -14.70
N THR A 195 3.62 4.24 -13.74
CA THR A 195 3.75 5.41 -12.84
C THR A 195 3.97 6.67 -13.67
N LYS A 196 3.13 7.69 -13.45
CA LYS A 196 3.11 8.96 -14.19
C LYS A 196 3.74 10.07 -13.37
N ILE A 197 4.57 10.90 -14.00
CA ILE A 197 5.21 12.04 -13.35
C ILE A 197 5.06 13.27 -14.23
N ASP A 198 4.64 14.38 -13.65
CA ASP A 198 4.64 15.71 -14.25
C ASP A 198 5.62 16.65 -13.51
N SER A 199 5.57 17.95 -13.78
CA SER A 199 6.47 18.94 -13.15
C SER A 199 6.18 19.23 -11.67
N TYR A 200 5.15 18.61 -11.08
CA TYR A 200 4.64 18.93 -9.75
C TYR A 200 4.20 17.71 -8.93
N LEU A 201 3.84 16.60 -9.57
CA LEU A 201 3.22 15.43 -8.96
C LEU A 201 3.77 14.13 -9.55
N ALA A 202 3.74 13.09 -8.72
CA ALA A 202 3.89 11.70 -9.14
C ALA A 202 2.61 10.91 -8.82
N GLU A 203 2.13 10.11 -9.77
CA GLU A 203 1.00 9.20 -9.60
C GLU A 203 1.49 7.75 -9.80
N PRO A 204 1.63 6.96 -8.72
CA PRO A 204 1.92 5.53 -8.86
C PRO A 204 0.73 4.82 -9.51
N ILE A 205 0.92 3.58 -9.95
CA ILE A 205 -0.19 2.74 -10.40
C ILE A 205 -1.20 2.49 -9.26
N ASP A 206 -2.43 2.12 -9.61
CA ASP A 206 -3.52 2.01 -8.64
C ASP A 206 -3.24 1.03 -7.49
N GLU A 207 -2.45 -0.02 -7.73
CA GLU A 207 -2.07 -1.08 -6.77
C GLU A 207 -1.24 -0.59 -5.57
N PHE A 208 -0.53 0.54 -5.70
CA PHE A 208 0.38 1.04 -4.64
C PHE A 208 -0.04 2.39 -4.06
N LYS A 209 -1.19 2.90 -4.47
CA LYS A 209 -1.69 4.22 -4.02
C LYS A 209 -1.98 4.20 -2.52
N GLY A 210 -2.57 3.12 -2.05
CA GLY A 210 -2.90 2.86 -0.66
C GLY A 210 -1.64 2.67 0.19
N ASP A 211 -0.69 1.87 -0.27
CA ASP A 211 0.59 1.64 0.41
C ASP A 211 1.34 2.96 0.65
N ILE A 212 1.49 3.77 -0.39
CA ILE A 212 2.15 5.08 -0.32
C ILE A 212 1.36 6.04 0.58
N ALA A 213 0.03 6.03 0.48
CA ALA A 213 -0.81 6.86 1.33
C ALA A 213 -0.67 6.49 2.81
N ARG A 214 -0.68 5.20 3.16
CA ARG A 214 -0.46 4.70 4.52
C ARG A 214 0.93 5.05 5.04
N ALA A 215 1.96 5.05 4.18
CA ALA A 215 3.29 5.53 4.55
C ALA A 215 3.32 7.04 4.88
N HIS A 216 2.56 7.86 4.15
CA HIS A 216 2.42 9.29 4.44
C HIS A 216 1.63 9.56 5.71
N LEU A 217 0.52 8.85 5.92
CA LEU A 217 -0.29 8.95 7.14
C LEU A 217 0.52 8.53 8.37
N TYR A 218 1.30 7.45 8.27
CA TYR A 218 2.29 7.07 9.28
C TYR A 218 3.31 8.18 9.54
N PHE A 219 3.92 8.73 8.49
CA PHE A 219 4.92 9.78 8.64
C PHE A 219 4.35 11.01 9.36
N ALA A 220 3.08 11.32 9.14
CA ALA A 220 2.40 12.43 9.80
C ALA A 220 2.39 12.30 11.33
N ILE A 221 2.05 11.10 11.85
CA ILE A 221 1.98 10.86 13.30
C ILE A 221 3.34 10.56 13.92
N THR A 222 4.26 9.95 13.17
CA THR A 222 5.54 9.49 13.71
C THR A 222 6.62 10.58 13.66
N HIS A 223 6.72 11.29 12.53
CA HIS A 223 7.84 12.21 12.26
C HIS A 223 7.39 13.66 12.15
N ALA A 224 6.38 13.96 11.33
CA ALA A 224 5.94 15.35 11.11
C ALA A 224 5.32 15.99 12.36
N SER A 225 4.89 15.18 13.34
CA SER A 225 4.41 15.62 14.66
C SER A 225 5.52 16.12 15.59
N ARG A 226 6.81 15.87 15.27
CA ARG A 226 7.95 16.15 16.16
C ARG A 226 8.69 17.44 15.85
N TYR A 227 8.56 17.93 14.62
CA TYR A 227 9.32 19.09 14.15
C TYR A 227 8.60 19.78 12.99
N LYS A 228 9.04 21.00 12.70
CA LYS A 228 8.49 21.78 11.59
C LYS A 228 8.91 21.16 10.25
N MET A 229 7.94 21.04 9.35
CA MET A 229 8.18 20.65 7.98
C MET A 229 8.70 21.83 7.14
N HIS A 230 9.18 21.52 5.95
CA HIS A 230 9.86 22.45 5.06
C HIS A 230 9.44 22.22 3.60
N SER A 231 9.68 23.23 2.75
CA SER A 231 9.34 23.18 1.33
C SER A 231 7.89 22.73 1.12
N LYS A 232 7.63 21.80 0.18
CA LYS A 232 6.28 21.24 -0.04
C LYS A 232 5.76 20.42 1.13
N GLY A 233 6.61 19.98 2.07
CA GLY A 233 6.18 19.34 3.29
C GLY A 233 5.26 20.20 4.16
N ASN A 234 5.37 21.54 4.10
CA ASN A 234 4.45 22.45 4.80
C ASN A 234 3.03 22.43 4.22
N ASP A 235 2.93 22.19 2.92
CA ASP A 235 1.63 22.11 2.22
C ASP A 235 0.99 20.73 2.44
N VAL A 236 1.82 19.68 2.48
CA VAL A 236 1.37 18.28 2.63
C VAL A 236 1.00 17.97 4.09
N PHE A 237 1.89 18.28 5.03
CA PHE A 237 1.74 17.98 6.45
C PHE A 237 1.41 19.25 7.22
N LYS A 238 0.15 19.68 7.13
CA LYS A 238 -0.33 20.88 7.81
C LYS A 238 -1.00 20.50 9.12
N PHE A 239 -0.62 21.14 10.21
CA PHE A 239 -1.16 20.89 11.55
C PHE A 239 -1.65 22.18 12.22
N LEU A 240 -2.67 22.06 13.06
CA LEU A 240 -3.14 23.10 14.00
C LEU A 240 -3.31 22.46 15.37
N ASP A 241 -2.65 22.98 16.40
CA ASP A 241 -2.69 22.45 17.78
C ASP A 241 -2.46 20.93 17.85
N ASN A 242 -1.42 20.46 17.14
CA ASN A 242 -1.07 19.04 16.99
C ASN A 242 -2.17 18.19 16.33
N LYS A 243 -3.11 18.78 15.60
CA LYS A 243 -4.15 18.06 14.82
C LYS A 243 -3.86 18.17 13.33
N PRO A 244 -3.97 17.09 12.56
CA PRO A 244 -3.79 17.14 11.11
C PRO A 244 -4.92 17.98 10.51
N LEU A 245 -4.56 18.96 9.69
CA LEU A 245 -5.53 19.72 8.91
C LEU A 245 -5.83 18.97 7.62
N VAL A 246 -7.11 18.76 7.38
CA VAL A 246 -7.61 18.22 6.11
C VAL A 246 -7.29 19.23 5.00
N ASN A 247 -6.50 18.78 4.03
CA ASN A 247 -6.08 19.53 2.86
C ASN A 247 -6.09 18.61 1.64
N LYS A 248 -5.86 19.15 0.43
CA LYS A 248 -5.95 18.35 -0.81
C LYS A 248 -5.07 17.09 -0.84
N TYR A 249 -3.89 17.11 -0.21
CA TYR A 249 -2.99 15.95 -0.16
C TYR A 249 -3.50 14.94 0.85
N PHE A 250 -3.90 15.40 2.03
CA PHE A 250 -4.52 14.55 3.04
C PHE A 250 -5.81 13.89 2.50
N ASP A 251 -6.66 14.63 1.79
CA ASP A 251 -7.83 14.10 1.09
C ASP A 251 -7.46 13.06 0.05
N THR A 252 -6.37 13.29 -0.69
CA THR A 252 -5.89 12.33 -1.69
C THR A 252 -5.42 11.04 -1.03
N TYR A 253 -4.57 11.12 -0.01
CA TYR A 253 -4.03 9.96 0.67
C TYR A 253 -5.10 9.18 1.43
N THR A 254 -6.03 9.86 2.09
CA THR A 254 -7.15 9.16 2.76
C THR A 254 -8.07 8.48 1.75
N LYS A 255 -8.35 9.08 0.59
CA LYS A 255 -9.09 8.41 -0.49
C LYS A 255 -8.34 7.22 -1.06
N TRP A 256 -7.04 7.36 -1.31
CA TRP A 256 -6.20 6.29 -1.83
C TRP A 256 -6.12 5.11 -0.86
N ALA A 257 -5.82 5.36 0.42
CA ALA A 257 -5.76 4.32 1.45
C ALA A 257 -7.10 3.58 1.69
N LYS A 258 -8.23 4.21 1.35
CA LYS A 258 -9.56 3.58 1.37
C LYS A 258 -9.86 2.77 0.11
N LYS A 259 -9.47 3.29 -1.06
CA LYS A 259 -9.76 2.67 -2.36
C LYS A 259 -8.86 1.46 -2.59
N ASP A 260 -7.57 1.62 -2.31
CA ASP A 260 -6.57 0.58 -2.37
C ASP A 260 -6.40 -0.01 -0.96
N GLN A 261 -7.11 -1.11 -0.73
CA GLN A 261 -7.24 -1.76 0.58
C GLN A 261 -5.92 -2.41 1.00
N ILE A 262 -5.86 -2.90 2.24
CA ILE A 262 -4.67 -3.62 2.71
C ILE A 262 -4.48 -4.90 1.90
N ASN A 263 -3.27 -5.11 1.40
CA ASN A 263 -2.86 -6.35 0.77
C ASN A 263 -1.86 -7.11 1.66
N LEU A 264 -1.41 -8.29 1.21
CA LEU A 264 -0.45 -9.09 1.98
C LEU A 264 0.93 -8.44 2.05
N PHE A 265 1.31 -7.65 1.04
CA PHE A 265 2.57 -6.89 1.05
C PHE A 265 2.60 -5.87 2.18
N ASP A 266 1.54 -5.06 2.37
CA ASP A 266 1.42 -4.15 3.51
C ASP A 266 1.67 -4.85 4.85
N ILE A 267 1.00 -6.00 5.06
CA ILE A 267 1.00 -6.71 6.33
C ILE A 267 2.38 -7.29 6.62
N VAL A 268 2.96 -8.00 5.66
CA VAL A 268 4.28 -8.61 5.82
C VAL A 268 5.34 -7.53 5.97
N ARG A 269 5.34 -6.51 5.10
CA ARG A 269 6.27 -5.37 5.19
C ARG A 269 6.22 -4.71 6.57
N ASN A 270 5.02 -4.41 7.08
CA ASN A 270 4.84 -3.81 8.41
C ASN A 270 5.40 -4.73 9.52
N ASN A 271 5.17 -6.04 9.41
CA ASN A 271 5.65 -7.02 10.37
C ASN A 271 7.17 -7.18 10.38
N GLU A 272 7.80 -7.28 9.21
CA GLU A 272 9.26 -7.40 9.11
C GLU A 272 9.97 -6.11 9.53
N ILE A 273 9.45 -4.93 9.14
CA ILE A 273 10.00 -3.66 9.62
C ILE A 273 9.91 -3.59 11.15
N ALA A 274 8.79 -4.01 11.75
CA ALA A 274 8.63 -4.01 13.21
C ALA A 274 9.65 -4.93 13.90
N LYS A 275 9.95 -6.11 13.36
CA LYS A 275 11.00 -6.99 13.91
C LYS A 275 12.37 -6.31 13.89
N HIS A 276 12.70 -5.63 12.80
CA HIS A 276 13.99 -4.94 12.65
C HIS A 276 14.10 -3.64 13.44
N GLN A 277 13.00 -2.90 13.61
CA GLN A 277 12.96 -1.58 14.24
C GLN A 277 12.30 -1.61 15.63
N ASN A 278 12.55 -2.67 16.39
CA ASN A 278 12.16 -2.80 17.80
C ASN A 278 10.66 -2.53 18.07
N GLY A 279 9.80 -3.15 17.27
CA GLY A 279 8.36 -3.06 17.40
C GLY A 279 7.75 -1.80 16.76
N LEU A 280 8.49 -0.92 16.09
CA LEU A 280 7.87 0.23 15.40
C LEU A 280 6.96 -0.25 14.26
N ARG A 281 5.65 0.03 14.36
CA ARG A 281 4.62 -0.40 13.39
C ARG A 281 3.97 0.77 12.69
N ASN A 282 3.53 0.57 11.45
CA ASN A 282 2.58 1.44 10.79
C ASN A 282 1.15 1.08 11.21
N PRO A 283 0.49 1.90 12.06
CA PRO A 283 -0.83 1.55 12.57
C PRO A 283 -1.90 1.63 11.48
N PHE A 284 -1.70 2.39 10.41
CA PHE A 284 -2.62 2.44 9.27
C PHE A 284 -2.56 1.18 8.39
N SER A 285 -1.49 0.38 8.51
CA SER A 285 -1.42 -0.96 7.92
C SER A 285 -2.06 -2.01 8.82
N ASP A 286 -2.01 -1.84 10.14
CA ASP A 286 -2.68 -2.73 11.09
C ASP A 286 -4.19 -2.50 11.20
N TYR A 287 -4.63 -1.24 11.07
CA TYR A 287 -6.02 -0.82 11.24
C TYR A 287 -6.39 0.21 10.15
N PRO A 288 -6.88 -0.25 8.99
CA PRO A 288 -7.27 0.62 7.87
C PRO A 288 -8.35 1.64 8.24
N GLU A 289 -9.21 1.29 9.19
CA GLU A 289 -10.29 2.12 9.71
C GLU A 289 -9.80 3.31 10.55
N LEU A 290 -8.53 3.37 10.96
CA LEU A 290 -7.99 4.46 11.78
C LEU A 290 -8.20 5.83 11.16
N ILE A 291 -8.19 5.91 9.83
CA ILE A 291 -8.44 7.14 9.08
C ILE A 291 -9.80 7.74 9.49
N ASP A 292 -10.83 6.92 9.55
CA ASP A 292 -12.19 7.36 9.90
C ASP A 292 -12.31 7.64 11.39
N LEU A 293 -11.67 6.84 12.22
CA LEU A 293 -11.64 7.05 13.68
C LEU A 293 -10.91 8.34 14.09
N ILE A 294 -9.96 8.82 13.28
CA ILE A 294 -9.23 10.06 13.54
C ILE A 294 -9.98 11.29 13.02
N ILE A 295 -10.48 11.23 11.78
CA ILE A 295 -10.99 12.44 11.09
C ILE A 295 -12.45 12.70 11.45
N ASN A 296 -13.32 11.71 11.30
CA ASN A 296 -14.77 11.85 11.45
C ASN A 296 -15.36 10.61 12.15
N PRO A 297 -15.02 10.36 13.42
CA PRO A 297 -15.38 9.11 14.10
C PRO A 297 -16.88 8.95 14.37
N GLY A 298 -17.64 10.05 14.43
CA GLY A 298 -18.99 10.01 15.00
C GLY A 298 -18.96 9.40 16.41
N ASN A 299 -19.77 8.35 16.62
CA ASN A 299 -19.80 7.60 17.88
C ASN A 299 -18.88 6.36 17.89
N LYS A 300 -18.16 6.08 16.79
CA LYS A 300 -17.27 4.92 16.71
C LYS A 300 -16.02 5.16 17.53
N VAL A 301 -15.51 4.09 18.14
CA VAL A 301 -14.29 4.10 18.95
C VAL A 301 -13.35 3.01 18.45
N PHE A 302 -12.06 3.19 18.72
CA PHE A 302 -11.06 2.17 18.44
C PHE A 302 -11.32 0.93 19.29
N VAL A 303 -11.24 -0.23 18.63
CA VAL A 303 -11.35 -1.55 19.26
C VAL A 303 -10.04 -2.28 18.97
N ASN A 304 -9.30 -2.61 20.02
CA ASN A 304 -8.04 -3.31 19.93
C ASN A 304 -8.26 -4.77 19.54
N LYS A 305 -7.88 -5.09 18.30
CA LYS A 305 -7.89 -6.44 17.76
C LYS A 305 -6.54 -7.15 17.96
N GLY A 306 -5.49 -6.41 18.35
CA GLY A 306 -4.09 -6.86 18.40
C GLY A 306 -3.25 -6.26 17.27
N ILE A 307 -2.29 -7.01 16.73
CA ILE A 307 -1.46 -6.61 15.59
C ILE A 307 -1.82 -7.46 14.37
N LEU A 308 -1.86 -6.86 13.18
CA LEU A 308 -2.23 -7.57 11.96
C LEU A 308 -1.06 -8.42 11.47
N LYS A 309 -1.29 -9.72 11.30
CA LYS A 309 -0.34 -10.75 10.87
C LYS A 309 -0.81 -11.40 9.58
N SER A 310 0.11 -12.10 8.92
CA SER A 310 -0.22 -13.02 7.84
C SER A 310 0.45 -14.37 8.04
N ASN A 311 -0.08 -15.40 7.38
CA ASN A 311 0.51 -16.73 7.31
C ASN A 311 1.58 -16.86 6.20
N ILE A 312 1.96 -15.77 5.53
CA ILE A 312 3.03 -15.79 4.53
C ILE A 312 4.38 -15.91 5.24
N ALA A 313 5.15 -16.94 4.89
CA ALA A 313 6.52 -17.12 5.36
C ALA A 313 7.47 -16.25 4.52
N VAL A 314 8.40 -15.56 5.21
CA VAL A 314 9.39 -14.65 4.64
C VAL A 314 10.75 -15.31 4.54
#